data_AF-A0AA42I3K8-F1
#
_entry.id   AF-A0AA42I3K8-F1
#
_cell.length_a   1.000
_cell.length_b   1.000
_cell.length_c   1.000
_cell.angle_alpha   90.00
_cell.angle_beta   90.00
_cell.angle_gamma   90.00
#
_symmetry.space_group_name_H-M   'P 1'
#
loop_
_entity.id
_entity.type
_entity.pdbx_description
1 polymer ?
#
loop_
_entity_poly.entity_id
_entity_poly.type
_entity_poly.pdbx_seq_one_letter_code
_entity_poly.pdbx_strand_id
1 'polypeptide(L)' 'MFSAEDECLHAQGVQAITRRVFPGRTQSRNAMLQLLDGAGRPRLQLQVTPKGEATLSFLDEHGDTVRVIQAEQP' A
#
# COMPACT_ATOMS: atom_id res chain seq x y z
N MET A 1 6.68 -11.31 -3.34
CA MET A 1 7.73 -12.18 -2.79
C MET A 1 7.75 -11.96 -1.28
N PHE A 2 7.76 -13.01 -0.47
CA PHE A 2 7.94 -12.90 0.98
C PHE A 2 9.38 -12.43 1.26
N SER A 3 9.63 -11.69 2.35
CA SER A 3 11.03 -11.47 2.77
C SER A 3 11.64 -12.80 3.22
N ALA A 4 12.97 -12.91 3.21
CA ALA A 4 13.65 -14.07 3.79
C ALA A 4 13.24 -14.31 5.26
N GLU A 5 12.92 -13.25 5.99
CA GLU A 5 12.42 -13.31 7.36
C GLU A 5 11.00 -13.87 7.43
N ASP A 6 10.11 -13.44 6.54
CA ASP A 6 8.75 -13.97 6.46
C ASP A 6 8.74 -15.42 5.97
N GLU A 7 9.64 -15.81 5.06
CA GLU A 7 9.81 -17.19 4.62
C GLU A 7 10.27 -18.08 5.78
N CYS A 8 11.20 -17.60 6.61
CA CYS A 8 11.68 -18.31 7.79
C CYS A 8 10.56 -18.47 8.84
N LEU A 9 9.79 -17.41 9.12
CA LEU A 9 8.64 -17.47 10.02
C LEU A 9 7.57 -18.43 9.49
N HIS A 10 7.25 -18.36 8.20
CA HIS A 10 6.29 -19.26 7.56
C HIS A 10 6.75 -20.72 7.61
N ALA A 11 8.03 -21.01 7.34
CA ALA A 11 8.61 -22.34 7.43
C ALA A 11 8.58 -22.93 8.84
N GLN A 12 8.56 -22.09 9.87
CA GLN A 12 8.37 -22.47 11.27
C GLN A 12 6.90 -22.63 11.67
N GLY A 13 5.96 -22.53 10.71
CA GLY A 13 4.52 -22.59 10.96
C GLY A 13 3.95 -21.34 11.65
N VAL A 14 4.76 -20.29 11.81
CA VAL A 14 4.34 -19.01 12.35
C VAL A 14 3.71 -18.22 11.22
N GLN A 15 2.48 -17.72 11.41
CA GLN A 15 1.93 -16.76 10.47
C GLN A 15 2.82 -15.52 10.46
N ALA A 16 3.51 -15.28 9.34
CA ALA A 16 4.31 -14.09 9.12
C ALA A 16 3.40 -12.87 8.94
N ILE A 17 2.82 -12.39 10.04
CA ILE A 17 2.04 -11.15 10.10
C ILE A 17 3.01 -9.96 10.07
N THR A 18 3.69 -9.75 8.94
CA THR A 18 4.42 -8.50 8.72
C THR A 18 3.41 -7.40 8.42
N ARG A 19 3.62 -6.22 8.99
CA ARG A 19 2.71 -5.09 8.83
C ARG A 19 2.81 -4.55 7.40
N ARG A 20 1.86 -4.94 6.55
CA ARG A 20 1.81 -4.53 5.13
C ARG A 20 0.86 -3.38 4.84
N VAL A 21 0.02 -3.01 5.80
CA VAL A 21 -0.94 -1.92 5.64
C VAL A 21 -0.51 -0.75 6.51
N PHE A 22 -0.32 0.40 5.86
CA PHE A 22 -0.02 1.65 6.52
C PHE A 22 -1.20 2.63 6.37
N PRO A 23 -1.98 2.86 7.44
CA PRO A 23 -2.93 3.96 7.49
C PRO A 23 -2.21 5.26 7.87
N GLY A 24 -2.55 6.36 7.20
CA GLY A 24 -1.95 7.66 7.47
C GLY A 24 -2.68 8.84 6.85
N ARG A 25 -2.02 9.99 6.88
CA ARG A 25 -2.44 11.21 6.19
C ARG A 25 -1.27 11.83 5.46
N THR A 26 -1.53 12.40 4.29
CA THR A 26 -0.53 13.20 3.55
C THR A 26 -0.42 14.61 4.14
N GLN A 27 0.59 15.38 3.72
CA GLN A 27 0.70 16.80 4.08
C GLN A 27 -0.51 17.62 3.62
N SER A 28 -1.10 17.26 2.47
CA SER A 28 -2.33 17.84 1.93
C SER A 28 -3.60 17.38 2.66
N ARG A 29 -3.46 16.63 3.76
CA ARG A 29 -4.54 16.08 4.59
C ARG A 29 -5.42 15.03 3.91
N ASN A 30 -4.94 14.40 2.84
CA ASN A 30 -5.64 13.25 2.26
C ASN A 30 -5.57 12.09 3.26
N ALA A 31 -6.68 11.40 3.49
CA ALA A 31 -6.64 10.11 4.15
C ALA A 31 -5.94 9.11 3.22
N MET A 32 -5.03 8.30 3.74
CA MET A 32 -4.18 7.42 2.93
C MET A 32 -4.11 6.01 3.53
N LEU A 33 -4.15 5.02 2.65
CA LEU A 33 -3.74 3.64 2.94
C LEU A 33 -2.68 3.22 1.92
N GLN A 34 -1.57 2.66 2.41
CA GLN A 34 -0.56 2.04 1.55
C GLN A 34 -0.49 0.54 1.81
N LEU A 35 -0.35 -0.23 0.73
CA LEU A 35 -0.03 -1.66 0.78
C LEU A 35 1.42 -1.88 0.35
N LEU A 36 2.19 -2.52 1.21
CA LEU A 36 3.60 -2.84 1.00
C LEU A 36 3.74 -4.28 0.49
N ASP A 37 4.69 -4.52 -0.41
CA ASP A 37 5.13 -5.87 -0.77
C ASP A 37 5.94 -6.52 0.36
N GLY A 38 6.41 -7.76 0.16
CA GLY A 38 7.22 -8.45 1.17
C GLY A 38 8.63 -7.90 1.34
N ALA A 39 9.10 -6.98 0.49
CA ALA A 39 10.33 -6.23 0.73
C ALA A 39 10.06 -4.90 1.47
N GLY A 40 8.81 -4.64 1.87
CA GLY A 40 8.41 -3.38 2.51
C GLY A 40 8.24 -2.22 1.54
N ARG A 41 8.21 -2.45 0.22
CA ARG A 41 8.05 -1.39 -0.78
C ARG A 41 6.58 -1.14 -1.07
N PRO A 42 6.09 0.10 -1.04
CA PRO A 42 4.70 0.42 -1.40
C PRO A 42 4.38 0.01 -2.84
N ARG A 43 3.26 -0.70 -3.04
CA ARG A 43 2.77 -1.13 -4.38
C ARG A 43 1.41 -0.58 -4.73
N LEU A 44 0.60 -0.31 -3.71
CA LEU A 44 -0.69 0.35 -3.88
C LEU A 44 -0.80 1.47 -2.88
N GLN A 45 -1.44 2.55 -3.31
CA GLN A 45 -1.80 3.67 -2.46
C GLN A 45 -3.24 4.09 -2.75
N LEU A 46 -4.11 3.94 -1.76
CA LEU A 46 -5.45 4.51 -1.76
C LEU A 46 -5.38 5.88 -1.09
N GLN A 47 -5.96 6.89 -1.72
CA GLN A 47 -6.13 8.22 -1.12
C GLN A 47 -7.56 8.71 -1.25
N VAL A 48 -8.03 9.42 -0.23
CA VAL A 48 -9.27 10.20 -0.26
C VAL A 48 -8.94 11.64 0.10
N THR A 49 -9.26 12.57 -0.80
CA THR A 49 -9.06 14.00 -0.55
C THR A 49 -10.03 14.52 0.50
N PRO A 50 -9.80 15.68 1.14
CA PRO A 50 -10.78 16.30 2.04
C PRO A 50 -12.14 16.58 1.39
N LYS A 51 -12.21 16.65 0.06
CA LYS A 51 -13.45 16.82 -0.71
C LYS A 51 -14.17 15.49 -1.01
N GLY A 52 -13.60 14.35 -0.63
CA GLY A 52 -14.17 13.02 -0.82
C GLY A 52 -13.76 12.33 -2.11
N GLU A 53 -12.84 12.90 -2.90
CA GLU A 53 -12.38 12.28 -4.15
C GLU A 53 -11.46 11.09 -3.83
N ALA A 54 -11.82 9.91 -4.30
CA ALA A 54 -11.08 8.67 -4.05
C ALA A 54 -10.21 8.28 -5.25
N THR A 55 -8.97 7.88 -4.96
CA THR A 55 -8.00 7.40 -5.96
C THR A 55 -7.29 6.15 -5.46
N LEU A 56 -7.03 5.20 -6.36
CA LEU A 56 -6.14 4.07 -6.17
C LEU A 56 -4.96 4.18 -7.15
N SER A 57 -3.76 4.33 -6.62
CA SER A 57 -2.52 4.40 -7.40
C SER A 57 -1.76 3.08 -7.30
N PHE A 58 -1.27 2.58 -8.44
CA PHE A 58 -0.34 1.47 -8.56
C PHE A 58 1.07 2.03 -8.66
N LEU A 59 2.00 1.47 -7.89
CA LEU A 59 3.38 1.94 -7.79
C LEU A 59 4.35 0.87 -8.30
N ASP A 60 5.42 1.32 -8.96
CA ASP A 60 6.52 0.46 -9.37
C ASP A 60 7.49 0.19 -8.20
N GLU A 61 8.68 -0.33 -8.50
CA GLU A 61 9.67 -0.68 -7.47
C GLU A 61 10.45 0.49 -6.89
N HIS A 62 10.41 1.63 -7.57
CA HIS A 62 10.97 2.90 -7.10
C HIS A 62 9.93 3.70 -6.31
N GLY A 63 8.66 3.29 -6.36
CA GLY A 63 7.54 3.99 -5.73
C GLY A 63 6.88 5.00 -6.68
N ASP A 64 7.24 4.99 -7.96
CA ASP A 64 6.67 5.86 -8.97
C ASP A 64 5.32 5.32 -9.44
N THR A 65 4.40 6.23 -9.78
CA THR A 65 3.04 5.85 -10.17
C THR A 65 3.00 5.33 -11.59
N VAL A 66 2.62 4.07 -11.75
CA VAL A 66 2.42 3.41 -13.06
C VAL A 66 0.98 3.51 -13.56
N ARG A 67 0.01 3.57 -12.66
CA ARG A 67 -1.41 3.67 -13.01
C ARG A 67 -2.22 4.29 -11.90
N VAL A 68 -3.25 5.06 -12.25
CA VAL A 68 -4.26 5.55 -11.32
C VAL A 68 -5.64 5.08 -11.77
N ILE A 69 -6.45 4.63 -10.82
CA ILE A 69 -7.88 4.43 -10.97
C ILE A 69 -8.56 5.47 -10.07
N GLN A 70 -9.47 6.25 -10.64
CA GLN A 70 -10.30 7.20 -9.91
C GLN A 70 -11.74 6.68 -9.95
N ALA A 71 -12.52 6.93 -8.91
CA ALA A 71 -13.95 6.70 -9.01
C ALA A 71 -14.52 7.70 -10.02
N GLU A 72 -15.16 7.21 -11.09
CA GLU A 72 -15.97 8.08 -11.94
C GLU A 72 -17.12 8.63 -11.10
N GLN A 73 -17.38 9.94 -11.22
CA GLN A 73 -18.54 10.54 -10.59
C GLN A 73 -19.81 9.92 -11.22
N PRO A 74 -20.79 9.48 -10.41
CA PRO A 74 -22.06 8.97 -10.92
C PRO A 74 -22.87 10.03 -11.66
#